data_AF-A0A7Y8WYZ8-F1
#
_entry.id   AF-A0A7Y8WYZ8-F1
#
_cell.length_a   1.000
_cell.length_b   1.000
_cell.length_c   1.000
_cell.angle_alpha   90.00
_cell.angle_beta   90.00
_cell.angle_gamma   90.00
#
_symmetry.space_group_name_H-M   'P 1'
#
loop_
_entity.id
_entity.type
_entity.pdbx_description
1 polymer ?
#
loop_
_entity_poly.entity_id
_entity_poly.type
_entity_poly.pdbx_seq_one_letter_code
_entity_poly.pdbx_strand_id
1 'polypeptide(L)'
;MITRLVDGRICTYEPAGDTWGVLQPTAAFRPVAGHEVVAAAVAADLQRAFCTTRNALVCAADTGEVVWRASLEPHWERPYVHRPGCVLSSDGRVMWSTG
;
A
#
# COMPACT_ATOMS: atom_id res chain seq x y z
N MET A 1 13.42 -2.29 -1.86
CA MET A 1 12.19 -2.94 -1.39
C MET A 1 11.18 -3.04 -2.52
N ILE A 2 10.55 -4.20 -2.67
CA ILE A 2 9.47 -4.47 -3.64
C ILE A 2 8.17 -4.67 -2.86
N THR A 3 7.09 -4.04 -3.30
CA THR A 3 5.77 -4.17 -2.66
C THR A 3 4.80 -4.88 -3.61
N ARG A 4 4.02 -5.83 -3.08
CA ARG A 4 2.99 -6.55 -3.84
C ARG A 4 1.71 -6.70 -3.03
N LEU A 5 0.58 -6.74 -3.72
CA LEU A 5 -0.70 -7.14 -3.16
C LEU A 5 -0.86 -8.66 -3.33
N VAL A 6 -1.01 -9.38 -2.22
CA VAL A 6 -1.18 -10.85 -2.19
C VAL A 6 -2.32 -11.17 -1.24
N ASP A 7 -3.41 -11.77 -1.75
CA ASP A 7 -4.60 -12.15 -0.97
C ASP A 7 -5.13 -11.02 -0.06
N GLY A 8 -5.19 -9.80 -0.59
CA GLY A 8 -5.65 -8.61 0.13
C GLY A 8 -4.66 -8.04 1.15
N ARG A 9 -3.43 -8.57 1.20
CA ARG A 9 -2.34 -8.08 2.06
C ARG A 9 -1.33 -7.27 1.24
N ILE A 10 -0.70 -6.30 1.87
CA ILE A 10 0.42 -5.56 1.30
C ILE A 10 1.69 -6.26 1.81
N CYS A 11 2.36 -6.99 0.94
CA CYS A 11 3.57 -7.73 1.27
C CYS A 11 4.80 -7.00 0.72
N THR A 12 5.82 -6.85 1.55
CA THR A 12 7.11 -6.30 1.15
C THR A 12 8.15 -7.40 1.05
N TYR A 13 9.06 -7.20 0.11
CA TYR A 13 10.15 -8.12 -0.15
C TYR A 13 11.45 -7.35 -0.41
N GLU A 14 12.56 -8.01 -0.12
CA GLU A 14 13.88 -7.60 -0.54
C GLU A 14 14.55 -8.68 -1.39
N PRO A 15 15.43 -8.32 -2.34
CA PRO A 15 16.24 -9.31 -3.04
C PRO A 15 17.07 -10.12 -2.05
N ALA A 16 17.09 -11.45 -2.18
CA ALA A 16 18.03 -12.27 -1.46
C ALA A 16 19.45 -11.90 -1.90
N GLY A 17 20.34 -11.59 -0.95
CA GLY A 17 21.69 -11.11 -1.26
C GLY A 17 22.59 -12.16 -1.94
N ASP A 18 22.23 -13.43 -1.84
CA ASP A 18 23.02 -14.57 -2.31
C ASP A 18 22.48 -15.21 -3.60
N THR A 19 21.24 -14.90 -4.01
CA THR A 19 20.56 -15.63 -5.07
C THR A 19 19.77 -14.70 -5.98
N TRP A 20 20.11 -14.71 -7.27
CA TRP A 20 19.45 -13.87 -8.26
C TRP A 20 17.98 -14.28 -8.46
N GLY A 21 17.09 -13.29 -8.53
CA GLY A 21 15.66 -13.51 -8.77
C GLY A 21 14.86 -14.01 -7.55
N VAL A 22 15.51 -14.27 -6.41
CA VAL A 22 14.82 -14.67 -5.17
C VAL A 22 14.46 -13.44 -4.35
N LEU A 23 13.23 -13.43 -3.85
CA LEU A 23 12.71 -12.37 -2.98
C LEU A 23 12.44 -12.94 -1.58
N GLN A 24 13.03 -12.32 -0.57
CA GLN A 24 12.81 -12.64 0.83
C GLN A 24 11.68 -11.75 1.38
N PRO A 25 10.64 -12.32 2.00
CA PRO A 25 9.60 -11.53 2.65
C PRO A 25 10.16 -10.72 3.81
N THR A 26 9.78 -9.45 3.92
CA THR A 26 10.23 -8.57 5.03
C THR A 26 9.10 -8.14 5.95
N ALA A 27 7.91 -7.84 5.42
CA ALA A 27 6.74 -7.50 6.20
C ALA A 27 5.44 -7.79 5.44
N ALA A 28 4.34 -7.92 6.17
CA ALA A 28 3.01 -8.12 5.59
C ALA A 28 1.96 -7.34 6.39
N PHE A 29 1.32 -6.37 5.74
CA PHE A 29 0.30 -5.52 6.33
C PHE A 29 -1.08 -5.98 5.87
N ARG A 30 -2.05 -5.94 6.79
CA ARG A 30 -3.46 -6.13 6.45
C ARG A 30 -4.15 -4.77 6.45
N PRO A 31 -4.36 -4.15 5.28
CA PRO A 31 -5.14 -2.92 5.19
C PRO A 31 -6.60 -3.17 5.62
N VAL A 32 -7.28 -2.10 5.98
CA VAL A 32 -8.61 -2.06 6.60
C VAL A 32 -9.61 -3.04 5.98
N ALA A 33 -10.27 -3.83 6.84
CA ALA A 33 -11.28 -4.78 6.43
C ALA A 33 -12.41 -4.12 5.60
N GLY A 34 -12.83 -4.79 4.52
CA GLY A 34 -13.95 -4.36 3.69
C GLY A 34 -13.62 -3.36 2.57
N HIS A 35 -12.34 -2.98 2.41
CA HIS A 35 -11.91 -2.14 1.30
C HIS A 35 -10.99 -2.89 0.33
N GLU A 36 -11.32 -2.81 -0.96
CA GLU A 36 -10.44 -3.24 -2.03
C GLU A 36 -9.25 -2.28 -2.13
N VAL A 37 -8.04 -2.81 -1.89
CA VAL A 37 -6.81 -2.07 -2.11
C VAL A 37 -6.42 -2.15 -3.57
N VAL A 38 -6.16 -0.98 -4.16
CA VAL A 38 -5.86 -0.83 -5.58
C VAL A 38 -4.36 -0.69 -5.82
N ALA A 39 -3.69 0.15 -5.02
CA ALA A 39 -2.24 0.24 -4.97
C ALA A 39 -1.78 0.44 -3.53
N ALA A 40 -0.51 0.14 -3.28
CA ALA A 40 0.10 0.30 -1.98
C ALA A 40 1.58 0.63 -2.07
N ALA A 41 2.04 1.38 -1.07
CA ALA A 41 3.44 1.66 -0.78
C ALA A 41 3.70 1.40 0.71
N VAL A 42 4.93 1.10 1.07
CA VAL A 42 5.32 0.87 2.47
C VAL A 42 6.49 1.79 2.78
N ALA A 43 6.49 2.39 3.97
CA ALA A 43 7.60 3.20 4.45
C ALA A 43 8.87 2.35 4.60
N ALA A 44 10.04 2.97 4.43
CA ALA A 44 11.31 2.27 4.51
C ALA A 44 11.60 1.66 5.90
N ASP A 45 10.98 2.21 6.96
CA ASP A 45 11.06 1.68 8.33
C ASP A 45 10.20 0.43 8.57
N LEU A 46 9.38 0.02 7.59
CA LEU A 46 8.44 -1.09 7.68
C LEU A 46 7.42 -0.93 8.83
N GLN A 47 7.19 0.29 9.32
CA GLN A 47 6.22 0.53 10.39
C GLN A 47 4.87 1.00 9.85
N ARG A 48 4.82 1.48 8.60
CA ARG A 48 3.62 2.05 7.99
C ARG A 48 3.42 1.57 6.57
N ALA A 49 2.21 1.12 6.28
CA ALA A 49 1.73 0.88 4.93
C ALA A 49 0.73 1.96 4.52
N PHE A 50 0.87 2.41 3.29
CA PHE A 50 -0.02 3.37 2.66
C PHE A 50 -0.73 2.66 1.51
N CYS A 51 -2.04 2.83 1.40
CA CYS A 51 -2.78 2.27 0.29
C CYS A 51 -3.80 3.24 -0.28
N THR A 52 -4.02 3.10 -1.58
CA THR A 52 -5.19 3.63 -2.25
C THR A 52 -6.27 2.56 -2.23
N THR A 53 -7.44 2.95 -1.76
CA THR A 53 -8.69 2.27 -2.06
C THR A 53 -9.39 3.06 -3.17
N ARG A 54 -10.52 2.58 -3.66
CA ARG A 54 -11.32 3.32 -4.65
C ARG A 54 -11.67 4.75 -4.21
N ASN A 55 -11.92 4.94 -2.92
CA ASN A 55 -12.53 6.16 -2.39
C ASN A 55 -11.72 6.81 -1.26
N ALA A 56 -10.52 6.30 -0.97
CA ALA A 56 -9.72 6.81 0.14
C ALA A 56 -8.25 6.43 0.01
N LEU A 57 -7.41 7.30 0.56
CA LEU A 57 -6.04 7.04 0.94
C LEU A 57 -6.04 6.62 2.41
N VAL A 58 -5.32 5.55 2.73
CA VAL A 58 -5.23 5.02 4.09
C VAL A 58 -3.78 4.82 4.45
N CYS A 59 -3.40 5.23 5.66
CA CYS A 59 -2.18 4.82 6.31
C CYS A 59 -2.53 3.86 7.44
N ALA A 60 -1.89 2.69 7.44
CA ALA A 60 -2.03 1.67 8.46
C ALA A 60 -0.67 1.36 9.10
N ALA A 61 -0.68 1.11 10.41
CA ALA A 61 0.46 0.57 11.12
C ALA A 61 0.68 -0.92 10.75
N ASP A 62 1.82 -1.46 11.14
CA ASP A 62 2.15 -2.89 11.02
C ASP A 62 1.15 -3.81 11.75
N THR A 63 0.55 -3.33 12.84
CA THR A 63 -0.55 -3.98 13.58
C THR A 63 -1.86 -4.05 12.78
N GLY A 64 -1.97 -3.31 11.68
CA GLY A 64 -3.20 -3.12 10.90
C GLY A 64 -4.11 -2.00 11.41
N GLU A 65 -3.69 -1.27 12.46
CA GLU A 65 -4.41 -0.08 12.94
C GLU A 65 -4.37 1.05 11.91
N VAL A 66 -5.50 1.74 11.71
CA VAL A 66 -5.55 2.93 10.85
C VAL A 66 -4.94 4.12 11.58
N VAL A 67 -3.80 4.59 11.09
CA VAL A 67 -3.13 5.79 11.61
C VAL A 67 -3.83 7.05 11.10
N TRP A 68 -4.20 7.07 9.81
CA TRP A 68 -5.02 8.14 9.24
C TRP A 68 -5.72 7.69 7.96
N ARG A 69 -6.78 8.40 7.59
CA ARG A 69 -7.56 8.18 6.37
C ARG A 69 -7.96 9.52 5.75
N ALA A 70 -7.82 9.63 4.43
CA ALA A 70 -8.32 10.75 3.66
C ALA A 70 -9.24 10.24 2.55
N SER A 71 -10.45 10.79 2.43
CA SER A 71 -11.36 10.43 1.35
C SER A 71 -10.88 11.03 0.02
N LEU A 72 -11.07 10.29 -1.07
CA LEU A 72 -10.86 10.76 -2.44
C LEU A 72 -12.21 11.19 -3.03
N GLU A 73 -12.24 12.34 -3.68
CA GLU A 73 -13.39 12.82 -4.46
C GLU A 73 -13.09 12.76 -5.96
N PRO A 74 -14.10 12.51 -6.82
CA PRO A 74 -15.48 12.13 -6.47
C PRO A 74 -15.54 10.70 -5.91
N HIS A 75 -16.60 10.41 -5.15
CA HIS A 75 -16.87 9.05 -4.72
C HIS A 75 -17.22 8.20 -5.96
N TRP A 76 -16.40 7.20 -6.27
CA TRP A 76 -16.58 6.37 -7.46
C TRP A 76 -17.43 5.15 -7.14
N GLU A 77 -18.70 5.18 -7.55
CA GLU A 77 -19.62 4.04 -7.37
C GLU A 77 -19.43 2.95 -8.44
N ARG A 78 -18.84 3.28 -9.60
CA ARG A 78 -18.69 2.33 -10.72
C ARG A 78 -17.37 1.55 -10.67
N PRO A 79 -17.38 0.23 -10.91
CA PRO A 79 -16.21 -0.64 -10.69
C PRO A 79 -15.08 -0.60 -11.72
N TYR A 80 -15.15 0.21 -12.77
CA TYR A 80 -14.17 0.17 -13.84
C TYR A 80 -14.00 1.57 -14.42
N VAL A 81 -12.85 2.23 -14.19
CA VAL A 81 -12.04 2.91 -15.23
C VAL A 81 -10.62 3.20 -14.69
N HIS A 82 -10.42 3.53 -13.41
CA HIS A 82 -9.10 3.95 -12.89
C HIS A 82 -8.55 2.99 -11.81
N ARG A 83 -7.29 2.53 -11.99
CA ARG A 83 -6.49 1.94 -10.92
C ARG A 83 -5.53 3.00 -10.39
N PRO A 84 -5.91 3.81 -9.39
CA PRO A 84 -5.03 4.81 -8.79
C PRO A 84 -3.75 4.15 -8.30
N GLY A 85 -2.63 4.48 -8.95
CA GLY A 85 -1.30 4.13 -8.47
C GLY A 85 -0.95 5.00 -7.28
N CYS A 86 0.03 4.59 -6.48
CA CYS A 86 0.62 5.44 -5.46
C CYS A 86 2.13 5.26 -5.35
N VAL A 87 2.83 6.36 -5.06
CA VAL A 87 4.26 6.36 -4.72
C VAL A 87 4.48 7.18 -3.45
N LEU A 88 5.41 6.75 -2.62
CA LEU A 88 5.75 7.37 -1.33
C LEU A 88 7.15 7.96 -1.42
N SER A 89 7.35 9.15 -0.83
CA SER A 89 8.67 9.75 -0.68
C SER A 89 9.56 8.88 0.21
N SER A 90 10.88 8.98 0.03
CA SER A 90 11.85 8.18 0.80
C SER A 90 11.79 8.45 2.30
N ASP A 91 11.38 9.65 2.72
CA ASP A 91 11.17 10.03 4.11
C ASP A 91 9.79 9.62 4.67
N GLY A 92 8.92 9.01 3.85
CA GLY A 92 7.59 8.54 4.24
C GLY A 92 6.57 9.65 4.54
N ARG A 93 6.88 10.91 4.21
CA ARG A 93 6.03 12.07 4.56
C ARG A 93 5.04 12.48 3.48
N VAL A 94 5.35 12.17 2.22
CA VAL A 94 4.55 12.59 1.07
C VAL A 94 4.16 11.37 0.26
N MET A 95 2.86 11.20 0.03
CA MET A 95 2.34 10.21 -0.89
C MET A 95 1.68 10.91 -2.07
N TRP A 96 2.02 10.46 -3.28
CA TRP A 96 1.35 10.85 -4.50
C TRP A 96 0.47 9.70 -4.97
N SER A 97 -0.77 10.01 -5.34
CA SER A 97 -1.69 9.08 -5.99
C SER A 97 -2.11 9.61 -7.35
N THR A 98 -2.25 8.74 -8.34
CA THR A 98 -2.88 9.12 -9.61
C THR A 98 -4.40 8.96 -9.49
N GLY A 99 -5.16 9.99 -9.86
CA GLY A 99 -6.63 9.95 -9.97
C GLY A 99 -7.07 9.48 -11.34
#